data_AF-A0A0B5IDM8-F1
#
_entry.id   AF-A0A0B5IDM8-F1
#
_cell.length_a   1.000
_cell.length_b   1.000
_cell.length_c   1.000
_cell.angle_alpha   90.00
_cell.angle_beta   90.00
_cell.angle_gamma   90.00
#
_symmetry.space_group_name_H-M   'P 1'
#
loop_
_entity.id
_entity.type
_entity.pdbx_description
1 polymer ?
#
loop_
_entity_poly.entity_id
_entity_poly.type
_entity_poly.pdbx_seq_one_letter_code
_entity_poly.pdbx_strand_id
1 'polypeptide(L)'
;MDDLLMKLVSAALTGGLIALAGYAGAARRRRQAARAEATRTSTEDPTQALLRHAEEADRDRDELAAQGRLAEALDHARESVDHWTALTQARVGRFQAERQTALRRLEELRSRAGSA
;
A
#
# COMPACT_ATOMS: atom_id res chain seq x y z
N MET A 1 6.74 26.60 30.49
CA MET A 1 5.40 26.06 30.15
C MET A 1 5.37 25.43 28.77
N ASP A 2 6.29 25.80 27.87
CA ASP A 2 6.40 25.26 26.50
C ASP A 2 6.74 23.77 26.41
N ASP A 3 7.54 23.22 27.34
CA ASP A 3 7.99 21.83 27.27
C ASP A 3 6.85 20.81 27.50
N LEU A 4 5.85 21.17 28.32
CA LEU A 4 4.68 20.34 28.57
C LEU A 4 3.72 20.34 27.36
N LEU A 5 3.58 21.49 26.71
CA LEU A 5 2.81 21.67 25.47
C LEU A 5 3.43 20.87 24.32
N MET A 6 4.77 20.89 24.17
CA MET A 6 5.49 20.16 23.12
C MET A 6 5.36 18.63 23.27
N LYS A 7 5.38 18.13 24.52
CA LYS A 7 5.15 16.69 24.81
C LYS A 7 3.72 16.24 24.53
N LEU A 8 2.73 17.07 24.86
CA LEU A 8 1.33 16.76 24.59
C LEU A 8 1.04 16.74 23.08
N VAL A 9 1.61 17.69 22.34
CA VAL A 9 1.49 17.73 20.87
C VAL A 9 2.16 16.51 20.24
N SER A 10 3.37 16.13 20.69
CA SER A 10 4.07 14.94 20.17
C SER A 10 3.34 13.64 20.47
N ALA A 11 2.79 13.49 21.68
CA ALA A 11 2.00 12.33 22.06
C ALA A 11 0.68 12.24 21.25
N ALA A 12 0.01 13.38 21.04
CA ALA A 12 -1.20 13.45 20.22
C ALA A 12 -0.93 13.16 18.74
N LEU A 13 0.18 13.67 18.18
CA LEU A 13 0.59 13.38 16.80
C LEU A 13 0.89 11.90 16.60
N THR A 14 1.61 11.31 17.56
CA THR A 14 2.00 9.89 17.51
C THR A 14 0.77 8.99 17.65
N GLY A 15 -0.12 9.28 18.59
CA GLY A 15 -1.39 8.55 18.75
C GLY A 15 -2.31 8.69 17.54
N GLY A 16 -2.36 9.90 16.95
CA GLY A 16 -3.13 10.17 15.73
C GLY A 16 -2.63 9.38 14.52
N LEU A 17 -1.32 9.31 14.31
CA LEU A 17 -0.72 8.54 13.21
C LEU A 17 -0.97 7.03 13.35
N ILE A 18 -0.88 6.49 14.57
CA ILE A 18 -1.16 5.07 14.85
C ILE A 18 -2.64 4.76 14.60
N ALA A 19 -3.55 5.62 15.09
CA ALA A 19 -4.99 5.47 14.88
C ALA A 19 -5.37 5.55 13.40
N LEU A 20 -4.76 6.49 12.65
CA LEU A 20 -4.99 6.65 11.21
C LEU A 20 -4.50 5.43 10.42
N ALA A 21 -3.30 4.92 10.74
CA ALA A 21 -2.75 3.71 10.11
C ALA A 21 -3.61 2.47 10.40
N GLY A 22 -4.11 2.33 11.64
CA GLY A 22 -5.03 1.26 12.03
C GLY A 22 -6.39 1.36 11.34
N TYR A 23 -6.95 2.56 11.25
CA TYR A 23 -8.24 2.81 10.59
C TYR A 23 -8.17 2.58 9.08
N ALA A 24 -7.10 3.03 8.41
CA ALA A 24 -6.86 2.75 7.00
C ALA A 24 -6.72 1.23 6.73
N GLY A 25 -6.04 0.51 7.63
CA GLY A 25 -5.93 -0.95 7.56
C GLY A 25 -7.27 -1.68 7.76
N ALA A 26 -8.10 -1.21 8.69
CA ALA A 26 -9.42 -1.82 8.98
C ALA A 26 -10.44 -1.57 7.86
N ALA A 27 -10.46 -0.36 7.29
CA ALA A 27 -11.28 -0.04 6.12
C ALA A 27 -10.87 -0.87 4.89
N ARG A 28 -9.57 -1.14 4.72
CA ARG A 28 -9.05 -2.03 3.67
C ARG A 28 -9.43 -3.50 3.87
N ARG A 29 -9.37 -4.03 5.09
CA ARG A 29 -9.84 -5.41 5.39
C ARG A 29 -11.34 -5.59 5.14
N ARG A 30 -12.16 -4.58 5.46
CA ARG A 30 -13.61 -4.62 5.16
C ARG A 30 -13.89 -4.69 3.66
N ARG A 31 -13.12 -3.97 2.83
CA ARG A 31 -13.21 -4.09 1.37
C ARG A 31 -12.79 -5.47 0.87
N GLN A 32 -11.79 -6.10 1.48
CA GLN A 32 -11.37 -7.47 1.14
C GLN A 32 -12.43 -8.51 1.51
N ALA A 33 -13.13 -8.35 2.65
CA ALA A 33 -14.22 -9.24 3.05
C ALA A 33 -15.43 -9.15 2.09
N ALA A 34 -15.80 -7.94 1.65
CA ALA A 34 -16.86 -7.76 0.65
C ALA A 34 -16.44 -8.30 -0.74
N ARG A 35 -15.14 -8.22 -1.08
CA ARG A 35 -14.60 -8.80 -2.32
C ARG A 35 -14.55 -10.33 -2.27
N ALA A 36 -14.33 -10.93 -1.09
CA ALA A 36 -14.41 -12.37 -0.90
C ALA A 36 -15.84 -12.92 -1.17
N GLU A 37 -16.88 -12.11 -0.94
CA GLU A 37 -18.25 -12.44 -1.35
C GLU A 37 -18.48 -12.27 -2.87
N ALA A 38 -17.86 -11.27 -3.51
CA ALA A 38 -17.95 -11.05 -4.95
C ALA A 38 -17.25 -12.15 -5.80
N THR A 39 -16.31 -12.89 -5.21
CA THR A 39 -15.65 -14.04 -5.85
C THR A 39 -16.57 -15.21 -6.17
N ARG A 40 -17.82 -15.23 -5.68
CA ARG A 40 -18.78 -16.30 -6.00
C ARG A 40 -19.39 -16.19 -7.40
N THR A 41 -19.19 -15.06 -8.10
CA THR A 41 -19.87 -14.79 -9.40
C THR A 41 -18.91 -14.57 -10.57
N SER A 42 -17.60 -14.41 -10.31
CA SER A 42 -16.62 -14.17 -11.39
C SER A 42 -16.00 -15.48 -11.88
N THR A 43 -16.10 -15.74 -13.18
CA THR A 43 -15.47 -16.87 -13.89
C THR A 43 -13.98 -16.66 -14.17
N GLU A 44 -13.43 -15.50 -13.85
CA GLU A 44 -12.00 -15.18 -14.01
C GLU A 44 -11.21 -15.61 -12.76
N ASP A 45 -10.06 -16.29 -12.95
CA ASP A 45 -9.16 -16.67 -11.85
C ASP A 45 -8.81 -15.41 -11.04
N PRO A 46 -9.23 -15.30 -9.77
CA PRO A 46 -9.01 -14.10 -8.97
C PRO A 46 -7.54 -13.71 -8.86
N THR A 47 -6.63 -14.68 -9.01
CA THR A 47 -5.19 -14.45 -9.02
C THR A 47 -4.74 -13.69 -10.26
N GLN A 48 -5.34 -13.93 -11.43
CA GLN A 48 -4.96 -13.24 -12.67
C GLN A 48 -5.39 -11.77 -12.64
N ALA A 49 -6.58 -11.48 -12.11
CA ALA A 49 -7.02 -10.12 -11.88
C ALA A 49 -6.08 -9.38 -10.91
N LEU A 50 -5.68 -10.03 -9.81
CA LEU A 50 -4.71 -9.47 -8.87
C LEU A 50 -3.34 -9.21 -9.51
N LEU A 51 -2.86 -10.13 -10.36
CA LEU A 51 -1.60 -9.95 -11.09
C LEU A 51 -1.65 -8.73 -11.99
N ARG A 52 -2.72 -8.58 -12.78
CA ARG A 52 -2.93 -7.43 -13.66
C ARG A 52 -2.92 -6.11 -12.88
N HIS A 53 -3.63 -6.06 -11.75
CA HIS A 53 -3.67 -4.87 -10.91
C HIS A 53 -2.33 -4.56 -10.25
N ALA A 54 -1.54 -5.58 -9.88
CA ALA A 54 -0.21 -5.37 -9.32
C ALA A 54 0.73 -4.73 -10.36
N GLU A 55 0.73 -5.27 -11.58
CA GLU A 55 1.54 -4.77 -12.70
C GLU A 55 1.10 -3.37 -13.17
N GLU A 56 -0.20 -3.11 -13.18
CA GLU A 56 -0.75 -1.79 -13.49
C GLU A 56 -0.31 -0.75 -12.46
N ALA A 57 -0.45 -1.06 -11.16
CA ALA A 57 0.04 -0.19 -10.10
C ALA A 57 1.55 0.03 -10.15
N ASP A 58 2.34 -0.98 -10.54
CA ASP A 58 3.79 -0.83 -10.74
C ASP A 58 4.11 0.13 -11.89
N ARG A 59 3.38 0.03 -13.01
CA ARG A 59 3.54 0.92 -14.16
C ARG A 59 3.17 2.35 -13.82
N ASP A 60 1.99 2.55 -13.24
CA ASP A 60 1.49 3.88 -12.87
C ASP A 60 2.44 4.56 -11.88
N ARG A 61 2.94 3.81 -10.89
CA ARG A 61 3.97 4.29 -9.96
C ARG A 61 5.18 4.83 -10.71
N ASP A 62 5.73 4.03 -11.63
CA ASP A 62 6.97 4.37 -12.33
C ASP A 62 6.78 5.56 -13.28
N GLU A 63 5.64 5.64 -13.96
CA GLU A 63 5.27 6.76 -14.82
C GLU A 63 5.12 8.07 -14.01
N LEU A 64 4.39 8.02 -12.89
CA LEU A 64 4.19 9.18 -12.01
C LEU A 64 5.51 9.62 -11.35
N ALA A 65 6.35 8.67 -10.94
CA ALA A 65 7.66 8.96 -10.39
C ALA A 65 8.59 9.63 -11.41
N ALA A 66 8.52 9.22 -12.68
CA ALA A 66 9.24 9.85 -13.78
C ALA A 66 8.74 11.28 -14.06
N GLN A 67 7.45 11.54 -13.87
CA GLN A 67 6.84 12.88 -13.95
C GLN A 67 7.12 13.76 -12.72
N GLY A 68 7.81 13.24 -11.70
CA GLY A 68 8.06 13.96 -10.44
C GLY A 68 6.83 14.06 -9.52
N ARG A 69 5.73 13.38 -9.85
CA ARG A 69 4.49 13.34 -9.06
C ARG A 69 4.60 12.32 -7.92
N LEU A 70 5.54 12.59 -7.01
CA LEU A 70 5.97 11.63 -5.99
C LEU A 70 4.86 11.21 -5.02
N ALA A 71 3.92 12.09 -4.69
CA ALA A 71 2.80 11.77 -3.80
C ALA A 71 1.87 10.71 -4.41
N GLU A 72 1.53 10.86 -5.69
CA GLU A 72 0.66 9.93 -6.40
C GLU A 72 1.38 8.62 -6.71
N ALA A 73 2.68 8.70 -7.09
CA ALA A 73 3.52 7.53 -7.23
C ALA A 73 3.59 6.71 -5.94
N LEU A 74 3.62 7.36 -4.77
CA LEU A 74 3.60 6.69 -3.47
C LEU A 74 2.29 5.94 -3.20
N ASP A 75 1.16 6.47 -3.66
CA ASP A 75 -0.12 5.79 -3.51
C ASP A 75 -0.18 4.53 -4.38
N HIS A 76 0.22 4.61 -5.65
CA HIS A 76 0.32 3.44 -6.52
C HIS A 76 1.36 2.42 -6.04
N ALA A 77 2.48 2.87 -5.46
CA ALA A 77 3.47 1.97 -4.85
C ALA A 77 2.89 1.16 -3.68
N ARG A 78 2.01 1.77 -2.86
CA ARG A 78 1.31 1.07 -1.77
C ARG A 78 0.31 0.06 -2.32
N GLU A 79 -0.42 0.42 -3.37
CA GLU A 79 -1.36 -0.48 -4.03
C GLU A 79 -0.65 -1.70 -4.63
N SER A 80 0.49 -1.51 -5.30
CA SER A 80 1.33 -2.60 -5.79
C SER A 80 1.73 -3.56 -4.66
N VAL A 81 2.26 -3.04 -3.54
CA VAL A 81 2.61 -3.86 -2.36
C VAL A 81 1.42 -4.65 -1.83
N ASP A 82 0.24 -4.03 -1.77
CA ASP A 82 -0.99 -4.68 -1.30
C ASP A 82 -1.39 -5.83 -2.24
N HIS A 83 -1.35 -5.62 -3.57
CA HIS A 83 -1.67 -6.66 -4.56
C HIS A 83 -0.66 -7.81 -4.55
N TRP A 84 0.65 -7.52 -4.55
CA TRP A 84 1.69 -8.56 -4.45
C TRP A 84 1.60 -9.33 -3.13
N THR A 85 1.23 -8.67 -2.02
CA THR A 85 0.98 -9.37 -0.75
C THR A 85 -0.22 -10.29 -0.86
N ALA A 86 -1.34 -9.85 -1.45
CA ALA A 86 -2.50 -10.71 -1.69
C ALA A 86 -2.15 -11.93 -2.57
N LEU A 87 -1.33 -11.73 -3.61
CA LEU A 87 -0.83 -12.81 -4.48
C LEU A 87 0.01 -13.84 -3.73
N THR A 88 0.93 -13.40 -2.86
CA THR A 88 1.73 -14.33 -2.03
C THR A 88 0.88 -15.13 -1.04
N GLN A 89 -0.24 -14.58 -0.57
CA GLN A 89 -1.18 -15.26 0.31
C GLN A 89 -2.06 -16.26 -0.47
N ALA A 90 -2.52 -15.87 -1.66
CA ALA A 90 -3.31 -16.74 -2.54
C ALA A 90 -2.49 -17.91 -3.10
N ARG A 91 -1.18 -17.69 -3.35
CA ARG A 91 -0.27 -18.71 -3.86
C ARG A 91 1.01 -18.76 -3.03
N VAL A 92 0.95 -19.54 -1.94
CA VAL A 92 2.09 -19.74 -1.04
C VAL A 92 3.31 -20.25 -1.81
N GLY A 93 4.46 -19.60 -1.61
CA GLY A 93 5.71 -19.92 -2.29
C GLY A 93 5.89 -19.27 -3.67
N ARG A 94 4.89 -18.53 -4.19
CA ARG A 94 5.00 -17.72 -5.41
C ARG A 94 5.03 -16.23 -5.06
N PHE A 95 5.51 -15.41 -5.99
CA PHE A 95 5.46 -13.94 -5.95
C PHE A 95 6.21 -13.24 -4.80
N GLN A 96 7.07 -13.96 -4.08
CA GLN A 96 7.81 -13.38 -2.95
C GLN A 96 8.84 -12.35 -3.41
N ALA A 97 9.52 -12.60 -4.54
CA ALA A 97 10.54 -11.69 -5.06
C ALA A 97 9.92 -10.37 -5.55
N GLU A 98 8.76 -10.45 -6.18
CA GLU A 98 7.95 -9.36 -6.68
C GLU A 98 7.44 -8.51 -5.52
N ARG A 99 6.91 -9.17 -4.47
CA ARG A 99 6.53 -8.48 -3.22
C ARG A 99 7.70 -7.74 -2.57
N GLN A 100 8.88 -8.36 -2.46
CA GLN A 100 10.07 -7.70 -1.90
C GLN A 100 10.52 -6.53 -2.77
N THR A 101 10.42 -6.66 -4.10
CA THR A 101 10.73 -5.59 -5.03
C THR A 101 9.78 -4.42 -4.86
N ALA A 102 8.47 -4.67 -4.79
CA ALA A 102 7.47 -3.63 -4.57
C ALA A 102 7.69 -2.87 -3.23
N LEU A 103 8.03 -3.61 -2.16
CA LEU A 103 8.36 -3.01 -0.86
C LEU A 103 9.58 -2.09 -0.93
N ARG A 104 10.65 -2.55 -1.58
CA ARG A 104 11.87 -1.75 -1.77
C ARG A 104 11.58 -0.51 -2.61
N ARG A 105 10.79 -0.61 -3.69
CA ARG A 105 10.38 0.54 -4.51
C ARG A 105 9.56 1.56 -3.72
N LEU A 106 8.65 1.10 -2.87
CA LEU A 106 7.89 1.99 -1.98
C LEU A 106 8.81 2.74 -1.01
N GLU A 107 9.80 2.06 -0.44
CA GLU A 107 10.79 2.69 0.44
C GLU A 107 11.64 3.72 -0.30
N GLU A 108 12.19 3.36 -1.46
CA GLU A 108 12.95 4.28 -2.33
C GLU A 108 12.16 5.56 -2.64
N LEU A 109 10.87 5.43 -2.98
CA LEU A 109 9.99 6.58 -3.23
C LEU A 109 9.72 7.42 -1.99
N ARG A 110 9.55 6.78 -0.82
CA ARG A 110 9.36 7.51 0.45
C ARG A 110 10.58 8.34 0.80
N SER A 111 11.77 7.78 0.62
CA SER A 111 13.03 8.50 0.84
C SER A 111 13.13 9.71 -0.10
N ARG A 112 12.82 9.53 -1.39
CA ARG A 112 12.83 10.63 -2.37
C ARG A 112 11.82 11.73 -2.05
N ALA A 113 10.61 11.36 -1.66
CA ALA A 113 9.56 12.33 -1.30
C ALA A 113 9.85 13.07 0.01
N GLY A 114 10.56 12.46 0.96
CA GLY A 114 10.98 13.10 2.20
C GLY A 114 12.24 13.95 2.07
N SER A 115 13.02 13.78 1.01
CA SER A 115 14.21 14.58 0.69
C SER A 115 13.94 15.77 -0.23
N ALA A 116 12.72 15.90 -0.76
CA ALA A 116 12.26 16.98 -1.63
C ALA A 116 11.60 18.10 -0.82
#